data_AF-A0A9W3SIV4-F1
#
_entry.id   AF-A0A9W3SIV4-F1
#
_cell.length_a   1.000
_cell.length_b   1.000
_cell.length_c   1.000
_cell.angle_alpha   90.00
_cell.angle_beta   90.00
_cell.angle_gamma   90.00
#
_symmetry.space_group_name_H-M   'P 1'
#
loop_
_entity.id
_entity.type
_entity.pdbx_description
1 polymer ?
#
loop_
_entity_poly.entity_id
_entity_poly.type
_entity_poly.pdbx_seq_one_letter_code
_entity_poly.pdbx_strand_id
1 'polypeptide(L)'
;MHISNFEDYIDDMILQRGYTYFQQGKIGTIQNTAQSAYRMTVFGSKHYQVIVDLDSDDFITHTTCNCPYVHGIHCKHQVAAFYAVRAYKTNKDSYIQPHDVRQVLLQKSNEELVTIICDILNQYPEMETKLLFQHASDHSDVNSCSKIINKYIHAVQDRGFIEYGDVSYAVQGAELVLEKVDQTATDGDTAQAVRMCIIVLSMMIDMLQGCDDSDGIVGDIIDESIASIDHIVSAYIDTMSASTQQQIFQMLLQEASHERHDGWNEWEFALLNICIYFCTNPELRKELDHTLEEMLQANSKEGWSGTYRTSQCKKIQLQLIQLYDGSSKEEAFIQTNLQYSEFREKAIQHDFHTCEYEKVIKLCLDGEKQDKNALGLLKKWKTYRYEAYENMGDIENQRKLGLAFVLEGDFTYYEKLKVLYDPSSWLEIREHILSTFESTTYRSHMYESILMLERLPNKLLAYCQKHPATILHLYESLLPDYPSETHQIFITHMQDLAQVARDRKMYKNICQIIQTYQLVGDEKLVREFIEQLKQTYHNRPAFLDELRKIGKQ
;
A
#
# COMPACT_ATOMS: atom_id res chain seq x y z
N MET A 1 27.12 8.13 22.26
CA MET A 1 28.45 7.64 21.83
C MET A 1 29.29 8.85 21.46
N HIS A 2 30.58 8.90 21.82
CA HIS A 2 31.44 10.03 21.41
C HIS A 2 32.01 9.79 20.02
N ILE A 3 32.32 10.86 19.30
CA ILE A 3 32.97 10.76 17.98
C ILE A 3 34.34 10.07 18.05
N SER A 4 34.97 10.06 19.23
CA SER A 4 36.27 9.43 19.46
C SER A 4 36.21 7.90 19.61
N ASN A 5 35.05 7.34 19.99
CA ASN A 5 34.92 5.92 20.33
C ASN A 5 33.59 5.30 19.86
N PHE A 6 32.96 5.85 18.82
CA PHE A 6 31.69 5.33 18.31
C PHE A 6 31.80 3.88 17.84
N GLU A 7 33.02 3.42 17.51
CA GLU A 7 33.26 2.04 17.08
C GLU A 7 32.89 0.99 18.13
N ASP A 8 32.96 1.34 19.42
CA ASP A 8 32.61 0.43 20.51
C ASP A 8 31.09 0.19 20.64
N TYR A 9 30.27 0.95 19.91
CA TYR A 9 28.81 0.98 20.06
C TYR A 9 28.06 0.56 18.78
N ILE A 10 28.76 0.21 17.70
CA ILE A 10 28.17 -0.10 16.40
C ILE A 10 28.61 -1.49 15.95
N ASP A 11 27.67 -2.25 15.38
CA ASP A 11 27.92 -3.58 14.82
C ASP A 11 29.12 -3.61 13.84
N ASP A 12 30.00 -4.59 14.01
CA ASP A 12 31.27 -4.72 13.27
C ASP A 12 31.08 -4.73 11.74
N MET A 13 30.01 -5.36 11.24
CA MET A 13 29.75 -5.44 9.81
C MET A 13 29.38 -4.06 9.25
N ILE A 14 28.58 -3.28 9.98
CA ILE A 14 28.21 -1.91 9.60
C ILE A 14 29.42 -0.98 9.74
N LEU A 15 30.23 -1.18 10.78
CA LEU A 15 31.48 -0.46 11.01
C LEU A 15 32.42 -0.59 9.82
N GLN A 16 32.69 -1.82 9.38
CA GLN A 16 33.59 -2.12 8.27
C GLN A 16 33.10 -1.50 6.96
N ARG A 17 31.78 -1.56 6.70
CA ARG A 17 31.18 -0.95 5.49
C ARG A 17 31.25 0.57 5.51
N GLY A 18 31.00 1.19 6.66
CA GLY A 18 31.13 2.64 6.82
C GLY A 18 32.56 3.11 6.67
N TYR A 19 33.52 2.39 7.27
CA TYR A 19 34.94 2.67 7.10
C TYR A 19 35.39 2.54 5.64
N THR A 20 34.88 1.53 4.92
CA THR A 20 35.13 1.38 3.47
C THR A 20 34.65 2.59 2.67
N TYR A 21 33.46 3.11 2.96
CA TYR A 21 32.93 4.31 2.29
C TYR A 21 33.77 5.55 2.57
N PHE A 22 34.21 5.71 3.82
CA PHE A 22 35.12 6.79 4.20
C PHE A 22 36.46 6.68 3.46
N GLN A 23 37.10 5.51 3.44
CA GLN A 23 38.36 5.28 2.71
C GLN A 23 38.24 5.45 1.19
N GLN A 24 37.08 5.12 0.61
CA GLN A 24 36.81 5.31 -0.82
C GLN A 24 36.52 6.76 -1.21
N GLY A 25 36.58 7.72 -0.28
CA GLY A 25 36.29 9.13 -0.56
C GLY A 25 34.83 9.39 -0.92
N LYS A 26 33.89 8.56 -0.46
CA LYS A 26 32.46 8.68 -0.79
C LYS A 26 31.72 9.73 0.03
N ILE A 27 32.44 10.62 0.71
CA ILE A 27 31.88 11.67 1.55
C ILE A 27 32.11 13.00 0.86
N GLY A 28 31.04 13.68 0.46
CA GLY A 28 31.10 15.00 -0.15
C GLY A 28 31.52 16.10 0.84
N THR A 29 31.27 17.35 0.46
CA THR A 29 31.67 18.50 1.26
C THR A 29 31.02 18.49 2.64
N ILE A 30 31.85 18.53 3.68
CA ILE A 30 31.40 18.68 5.06
C ILE A 30 31.10 20.16 5.30
N GLN A 31 29.82 20.49 5.50
CA GLN A 31 29.38 21.80 5.93
C GLN A 31 29.28 21.80 7.45
N ASN A 32 30.16 22.57 8.10
CA ASN A 32 30.09 22.83 9.53
C ASN A 32 29.32 24.14 9.76
N THR A 33 28.19 24.05 10.45
CA THR A 33 27.42 25.24 10.87
C THR A 33 27.84 25.68 12.28
N ALA A 34 27.56 26.93 12.64
CA ALA A 34 28.00 27.55 13.90
C ALA A 34 27.54 26.85 15.21
N GLN A 35 26.73 25.78 15.12
CA GLN A 35 26.20 25.01 16.25
C GLN A 35 26.75 23.57 16.32
N SER A 36 27.96 23.29 15.81
CA SER A 36 28.55 21.94 15.82
C SER A 36 27.73 20.86 15.08
N ALA A 37 26.87 21.29 14.16
CA ALA A 37 26.14 20.41 13.26
C ALA A 37 26.89 20.25 11.93
N TYR A 38 27.19 19.00 11.58
CA TYR A 38 27.92 18.61 10.38
C TYR A 38 26.95 18.00 9.37
N ARG A 39 26.82 18.64 8.22
CA ARG A 39 26.01 18.15 7.10
C ARG A 39 26.91 17.71 5.95
N MET A 40 26.64 16.54 5.39
CA MET A 40 27.39 16.01 4.24
C MET A 40 26.54 15.10 3.36
N THR A 41 26.91 15.04 2.09
CA THR A 41 26.35 14.07 1.13
C THR A 41 27.23 12.83 1.11
N VAL A 42 26.67 11.63 1.27
CA VAL A 42 27.36 10.36 1.12
C VAL A 42 26.95 9.70 -0.20
N PHE A 43 27.92 9.43 -1.07
CA PHE A 43 27.74 8.86 -2.39
C PHE A 43 27.61 7.33 -2.33
N GLY A 44 26.45 6.79 -2.71
CA GLY A 44 26.17 5.35 -2.78
C GLY A 44 25.52 4.97 -4.11
N SER A 45 24.50 4.11 -4.07
CA SER A 45 23.61 3.88 -5.24
C SER A 45 22.74 5.09 -5.56
N LYS A 46 22.54 5.98 -4.58
CA LYS A 46 21.96 7.33 -4.70
C LYS A 46 22.80 8.31 -3.85
N HIS A 47 22.47 9.59 -3.90
CA HIS A 47 23.05 10.60 -3.02
C HIS A 47 22.30 10.65 -1.69
N TYR A 48 22.98 10.35 -0.58
CA TYR A 48 22.35 10.34 0.74
C TYR A 48 22.77 11.54 1.56
N GLN A 49 21.81 12.27 2.13
CA GLN A 49 22.08 13.37 3.05
C GLN A 49 22.27 12.80 4.46
N VAL A 50 23.40 13.14 5.10
CA VAL A 50 23.72 12.74 6.46
C VAL A 50 23.96 13.99 7.32
N ILE A 51 23.35 14.00 8.50
CA ILE A 51 23.53 15.03 9.53
C ILE A 51 24.11 14.37 10.77
N VAL A 52 25.11 15.01 11.38
CA VAL A 52 25.71 14.61 12.65
C VAL A 52 25.81 15.84 13.54
N ASP A 53 25.07 15.83 14.65
CA ASP A 53 25.06 16.91 15.65
C ASP A 53 25.91 16.48 16.85
N LEU A 54 26.88 17.33 17.21
CA LEU A 54 27.75 17.11 18.36
C LEU A 54 27.50 18.17 19.43
N ASP A 55 27.61 17.80 20.70
CA ASP A 55 27.68 18.76 21.80
C ASP A 55 29.12 19.30 22.00
N SER A 56 29.34 20.06 23.09
CA SER A 56 30.65 20.62 23.42
C SER A 56 31.70 19.58 23.77
N ASP A 57 31.29 18.37 24.16
CA ASP A 57 32.17 17.27 24.59
C ASP A 57 32.31 16.19 23.49
N ASP A 58 31.95 16.54 22.25
CA ASP A 58 31.97 15.64 21.09
C ASP A 58 31.11 14.38 21.22
N PHE A 59 30.07 14.47 22.07
CA PHE A 59 29.04 13.45 22.12
C PHE A 59 28.11 13.62 20.93
N ILE A 60 27.83 12.53 20.22
CA ILE A 60 26.85 12.51 19.13
C ILE A 60 25.46 12.58 19.77
N THR A 61 24.85 13.77 19.75
CA THR A 61 23.51 14.02 20.31
C THR A 61 22.42 13.58 19.35
N HIS A 62 22.65 13.74 18.05
CA HIS A 62 21.70 13.37 17.02
C HIS A 62 22.41 13.05 15.70
N THR A 63 21.84 12.11 14.93
CA THR A 63 22.31 11.78 13.59
C THR A 63 21.19 11.21 12.73
N THR A 64 21.10 11.67 11.49
CA THR A 64 20.11 11.20 10.51
C THR A 64 20.74 10.90 9.17
N CYS A 65 20.12 9.97 8.44
CA CYS A 65 20.44 9.69 7.05
C CYS A 65 19.14 9.40 6.29
N ASN A 66 18.96 9.97 5.10
CA ASN A 66 17.80 9.71 4.25
C ASN A 66 17.87 8.38 3.46
N CYS A 67 18.75 7.46 3.86
CA CYS A 67 18.85 6.17 3.19
C CYS A 67 17.75 5.20 3.67
N PRO A 68 17.23 4.32 2.81
CA PRO A 68 16.12 3.41 3.13
C PRO A 68 16.53 2.21 4.03
N TYR A 69 17.65 2.32 4.74
CA TYR A 69 18.17 1.24 5.57
C TYR A 69 17.40 1.16 6.89
N VAL A 70 16.75 0.02 7.15
CA VAL A 70 15.89 -0.22 8.33
C VAL A 70 16.40 -1.31 9.28
N HIS A 71 17.54 -1.95 8.97
CA HIS A 71 18.02 -3.14 9.69
C HIS A 71 18.95 -2.82 10.89
N GLY A 72 18.97 -1.59 11.39
CA GLY A 72 19.80 -1.18 12.53
C GLY A 72 19.67 0.31 12.88
N ILE A 73 20.25 0.70 14.02
CA ILE A 73 20.19 2.08 14.55
C ILE A 73 21.01 3.06 13.70
N HIS A 74 22.14 2.59 13.16
CA HIS A 74 23.01 3.38 12.29
C HIS A 74 23.23 2.67 10.96
N CYS A 75 23.18 3.42 9.87
CA CYS A 75 23.55 2.91 8.56
C CYS A 75 25.05 3.12 8.28
N LYS A 76 25.58 2.41 7.29
CA LYS A 76 26.97 2.59 6.83
C LYS A 76 27.32 4.04 6.44
N HIS A 77 26.35 4.83 5.96
CA HIS A 77 26.58 6.23 5.59
C HIS A 77 26.80 7.12 6.82
N GLN A 78 26.06 6.89 7.90
CA GLN A 78 26.25 7.59 9.18
C GLN A 78 27.60 7.25 9.79
N VAL A 79 27.98 5.97 9.77
CA VAL A 79 29.30 5.53 10.22
C VAL A 79 30.41 6.19 9.40
N ALA A 80 30.28 6.22 8.07
CA ALA A 80 31.25 6.89 7.21
C ALA A 80 31.35 8.39 7.51
N ALA A 81 30.22 9.04 7.82
CA ALA A 81 30.18 10.42 8.29
C ALA A 81 30.88 10.61 9.64
N PHE A 82 30.75 9.67 10.59
CA PHE A 82 31.44 9.76 11.88
C PHE A 82 32.97 9.73 11.71
N TYR A 83 33.49 8.83 10.88
CA TYR A 83 34.90 8.82 10.51
C TYR A 83 35.34 10.14 9.86
N ALA A 84 34.51 10.68 8.97
CA ALA A 84 34.78 11.95 8.29
C ALA A 84 34.81 13.14 9.25
N VAL A 85 33.86 13.25 10.18
CA VAL A 85 33.83 14.30 11.21
C VAL A 85 35.04 14.18 12.14
N ARG A 86 35.40 12.96 12.58
CA ARG A 86 36.59 12.75 13.41
C ARG A 86 37.87 13.19 12.70
N ALA A 87 38.03 12.82 11.43
CA ALA A 87 39.19 13.22 10.63
C ALA A 87 39.23 14.75 10.45
N TYR A 88 38.09 15.36 10.10
CA TYR A 88 37.94 16.79 9.92
C TYR A 88 38.30 17.60 11.18
N LYS A 89 37.93 17.10 12.37
CA LYS A 89 38.27 17.73 13.65
C LYS A 89 39.75 17.59 14.02
N THR A 90 40.37 16.47 13.68
CA THR A 90 41.76 16.18 14.07
C THR A 90 42.75 16.90 13.16
N ASN A 91 42.46 17.02 11.87
CA ASN A 91 43.28 17.77 10.93
C ASN A 91 42.45 18.22 9.71
N LYS A 92 42.08 19.51 9.68
CA LYS A 92 41.29 20.14 8.60
C LYS A 92 41.90 19.95 7.21
N ASP A 93 43.22 19.82 7.11
CA ASP A 93 43.96 19.69 5.83
C ASP A 93 44.10 18.24 5.35
N SER A 94 43.84 17.24 6.22
CA SER A 94 43.96 15.81 5.88
C SER A 94 42.73 15.21 5.19
N TYR A 95 41.62 15.94 5.17
CA TYR A 95 40.41 15.52 4.50
C TYR A 95 40.50 15.80 3.00
N ILE A 96 40.83 14.76 2.22
CA ILE A 96 40.74 14.79 0.76
C ILE A 96 39.25 14.86 0.42
N GLN A 97 38.76 16.07 0.14
CA GLN A 97 37.46 16.27 -0.49
C GLN A 97 37.45 15.42 -1.78
N PRO A 98 36.46 14.53 -2.02
CA PRO A 98 36.28 14.01 -3.36
C PRO A 98 36.15 15.21 -4.28
N HIS A 99 36.80 15.14 -5.44
CA HIS A 99 36.69 16.19 -6.44
C HIS A 99 35.20 16.34 -6.76
N ASP A 100 34.62 17.45 -6.32
CA ASP A 100 33.25 17.78 -6.66
C ASP A 100 33.24 17.98 -8.18
N VAL A 101 32.66 17.02 -8.90
CA VAL A 101 32.55 17.05 -10.36
C VAL A 101 31.97 18.39 -10.78
N ARG A 102 31.04 18.97 -10.00
CA ARG A 102 30.52 20.30 -10.27
C ARG A 102 31.60 21.38 -10.19
N GLN A 103 32.47 21.36 -9.19
CA GLN A 103 33.59 22.31 -9.09
C GLN A 103 34.59 22.12 -10.22
N VAL A 104 34.89 20.87 -10.58
CA VAL A 104 35.77 20.56 -11.72
C VAL A 104 35.16 21.11 -13.02
N LEU A 105 33.86 20.90 -13.25
CA LEU A 105 33.14 21.42 -14.42
C LEU A 105 33.06 22.96 -14.39
N LEU A 106 32.81 23.58 -13.24
CA LEU A 106 32.76 25.05 -13.12
C LEU A 106 34.12 25.73 -13.39
N GLN A 107 35.22 24.99 -13.27
CA GLN A 107 36.58 25.46 -13.60
C GLN A 107 36.94 25.29 -15.08
N LYS A 108 36.10 24.61 -15.87
CA LYS A 108 36.29 24.43 -17.31
C LYS A 108 35.75 25.60 -18.10
N SER A 109 36.35 25.87 -19.26
CA SER A 109 35.78 26.82 -20.20
C SER A 109 34.46 26.29 -20.76
N ASN A 110 33.61 27.18 -21.30
CA ASN A 110 32.38 26.78 -21.96
C ASN A 110 32.65 25.78 -23.12
N GLU A 111 33.75 25.94 -23.84
CA GLU A 111 34.15 25.06 -24.95
C GLU A 111 34.58 23.67 -24.45
N GLU A 112 35.34 23.61 -23.35
CA GLU A 112 35.69 22.34 -22.72
C GLU A 112 34.46 21.62 -22.16
N LEU A 113 33.52 22.36 -21.58
CA LEU A 113 32.25 21.81 -21.09
C LEU A 113 31.41 21.21 -22.23
N VAL A 114 31.26 21.94 -23.33
CA VAL A 114 30.56 21.43 -24.53
C VAL A 114 31.26 20.17 -25.05
N THR A 115 32.59 20.14 -25.09
CA THR A 115 33.36 18.97 -25.53
C THR A 115 33.11 17.76 -24.62
N ILE A 116 33.17 17.94 -23.30
CA ILE A 116 32.90 16.87 -22.33
C ILE A 116 31.48 16.34 -22.49
N ILE A 117 30.48 17.23 -22.67
CA ILE A 117 29.10 16.82 -22.89
C ILE A 117 29.01 16.03 -24.20
N CYS A 118 29.54 16.53 -25.31
CA CYS A 118 29.54 15.82 -26.59
C CYS A 118 30.22 14.45 -26.50
N ASP A 119 31.33 14.32 -25.77
CA ASP A 119 32.01 13.04 -25.56
C ASP A 119 31.16 12.04 -24.77
N ILE A 120 30.35 12.52 -23.82
CA ILE A 120 29.37 11.70 -23.08
C ILE A 120 28.21 11.30 -24.00
N LEU A 121 27.65 12.25 -24.76
CA LEU A 121 26.55 11.99 -25.69
C LEU A 121 26.94 10.97 -26.77
N ASN A 122 28.18 11.05 -27.27
CA ASN A 122 28.72 10.07 -28.21
C ASN A 122 28.83 8.65 -27.62
N GLN A 123 29.01 8.54 -26.30
CA GLN A 123 29.05 7.24 -25.61
C GLN A 123 27.66 6.71 -25.27
N TYR A 124 26.69 7.61 -25.09
CA TYR A 124 25.32 7.30 -24.65
C TYR A 124 24.28 8.06 -25.53
N PRO A 125 23.95 7.54 -26.73
CA PRO A 125 23.04 8.19 -27.69
C PRO A 125 21.64 8.50 -27.14
N GLU A 126 21.17 7.75 -26.15
CA GLU A 126 19.93 8.01 -25.42
C GLU A 126 19.95 9.36 -24.69
N MET A 127 21.12 9.76 -24.16
CA MET A 127 21.29 11.06 -23.50
C MET A 127 21.24 12.20 -24.51
N GLU A 128 21.65 11.98 -25.77
CA GLU A 128 21.57 12.99 -26.82
C GLU A 128 20.10 13.27 -27.14
N THR A 129 19.30 12.21 -27.29
CA THR A 129 17.85 12.32 -27.53
C THR A 129 17.18 13.10 -26.40
N LYS A 130 17.51 12.78 -25.13
CA LYS A 130 16.99 13.48 -23.95
C LYS A 130 17.37 14.97 -23.94
N LEU A 131 18.65 15.27 -24.13
CA LEU A 131 19.16 16.65 -24.10
C LEU A 131 18.52 17.52 -25.19
N LEU A 132 18.43 16.99 -26.42
CA LEU A 132 17.80 17.70 -27.53
C LEU A 132 16.32 17.95 -27.26
N PHE A 133 15.58 16.95 -26.78
CA PHE A 133 14.16 17.09 -26.50
C PHE A 133 13.88 18.13 -25.40
N GLN A 134 14.66 18.12 -24.32
CA GLN A 134 14.50 19.05 -23.21
C GLN A 134 14.77 20.50 -23.64
N HIS A 135 15.84 20.76 -24.38
CA HIS A 135 16.33 22.13 -24.61
C HIS A 135 15.96 22.77 -25.96
N ALA A 136 15.42 22.03 -26.93
CA ALA A 136 14.95 22.68 -28.15
C ALA A 136 13.59 23.38 -27.95
N SER A 137 13.48 24.61 -28.44
CA SER A 137 12.26 25.43 -28.40
C SER A 137 11.09 24.81 -29.14
N ASP A 138 11.36 24.02 -30.18
CA ASP A 138 10.35 23.52 -31.11
C ASP A 138 9.72 22.19 -30.64
N HIS A 139 10.22 21.59 -29.56
CA HIS A 139 9.81 20.26 -29.11
C HIS A 139 8.65 20.24 -28.09
N SER A 140 8.06 21.40 -27.77
CA SER A 140 6.79 21.44 -27.05
C SER A 140 5.58 21.20 -27.97
N ASP A 141 5.73 21.19 -29.30
CA ASP A 141 4.61 20.99 -30.22
C ASP A 141 4.07 19.56 -30.21
N VAL A 142 2.80 19.40 -30.57
CA VAL A 142 2.07 18.11 -30.59
C VAL A 142 2.81 17.05 -31.38
N ASN A 143 3.34 17.40 -32.56
CA ASN A 143 3.99 16.41 -33.42
C ASN A 143 5.31 15.95 -32.80
N SER A 144 6.07 16.85 -32.16
CA SER A 144 7.30 16.47 -31.49
C SER A 144 7.05 15.50 -30.34
N CYS A 145 6.04 15.76 -29.50
CA CYS A 145 5.65 14.89 -28.39
C CYS A 145 5.24 13.49 -28.88
N SER A 146 4.30 13.41 -29.83
CA SER A 146 3.86 12.11 -30.36
C SER A 146 4.98 11.37 -31.10
N LYS A 147 5.88 12.08 -31.79
CA LYS A 147 7.03 11.45 -32.48
C LYS A 147 8.00 10.82 -31.49
N ILE A 148 8.33 11.50 -30.39
CA ILE A 148 9.29 10.95 -29.43
C ILE A 148 8.69 9.73 -28.73
N ILE A 149 7.41 9.77 -28.33
CA ILE A 149 6.73 8.63 -27.71
C ILE A 149 6.69 7.44 -28.68
N ASN A 150 6.22 7.63 -29.92
CA ASN A 150 6.15 6.57 -30.92
C ASN A 150 7.53 5.99 -31.27
N LYS A 151 8.61 6.78 -31.22
CA LYS A 151 9.98 6.29 -31.45
C LYS A 151 10.34 5.17 -30.46
N TYR A 152 10.00 5.33 -29.18
CA TYR A 152 10.31 4.32 -28.16
C TYR A 152 9.35 3.14 -28.21
N ILE A 153 8.04 3.38 -28.39
CA ILE A 153 7.04 2.31 -28.55
C ILE A 153 7.40 1.39 -29.71
N HIS A 154 7.60 1.94 -30.91
CA HIS A 154 7.85 1.14 -32.12
C HIS A 154 9.23 0.47 -32.16
N ALA A 155 10.15 0.86 -31.28
CA ALA A 155 11.46 0.24 -31.21
C ALA A 155 11.42 -1.17 -30.60
N VAL A 156 10.40 -1.46 -29.78
CA VAL A 156 10.25 -2.75 -29.08
C VAL A 156 8.93 -3.47 -29.40
N GLN A 157 7.97 -2.78 -30.01
CA GLN A 157 6.70 -3.38 -30.39
C GLN A 157 6.87 -4.38 -31.55
N ASP A 158 6.47 -5.64 -31.32
CA ASP A 158 6.35 -6.65 -32.37
C ASP A 158 4.88 -7.03 -32.60
N ARG A 159 4.43 -6.92 -33.87
CA ARG A 159 3.05 -7.25 -34.29
C ARG A 159 1.95 -6.61 -33.43
N GLY A 160 2.20 -5.41 -32.93
CA GLY A 160 1.24 -4.67 -32.10
C GLY A 160 1.34 -4.98 -30.60
N PHE A 161 2.26 -5.87 -30.18
CA PHE A 161 2.44 -6.26 -28.79
C PHE A 161 3.80 -5.84 -28.22
N ILE A 162 3.84 -5.45 -26.95
CA ILE A 162 5.08 -5.14 -26.20
C ILE A 162 5.23 -6.14 -25.05
N GLU A 163 6.35 -6.85 -25.02
CA GLU A 163 6.65 -7.83 -23.97
C GLU A 163 6.96 -7.12 -22.64
N TYR A 164 6.66 -7.81 -21.53
CA TYR A 164 6.85 -7.32 -20.16
C TYR A 164 8.24 -6.68 -19.92
N GLY A 165 9.31 -7.32 -20.42
CA GLY A 165 10.68 -6.83 -20.23
C GLY A 165 11.00 -5.51 -20.95
N ASP A 166 10.22 -5.17 -21.98
CA ASP A 166 10.46 -4.02 -22.85
C ASP A 166 9.55 -2.81 -22.51
N VAL A 167 8.54 -2.99 -21.65
CA VAL A 167 7.60 -1.92 -21.26
C VAL A 167 8.35 -0.72 -20.68
N SER A 168 9.33 -0.95 -19.80
CA SER A 168 10.16 0.11 -19.20
C SER A 168 10.93 0.94 -20.23
N TYR A 169 11.29 0.35 -21.37
CA TYR A 169 11.94 1.07 -22.45
C TYR A 169 10.91 1.80 -23.33
N ALA A 170 9.76 1.19 -23.59
CA ALA A 170 8.69 1.76 -24.41
C ALA A 170 8.16 3.09 -23.84
N VAL A 171 8.06 3.22 -22.52
CA VAL A 171 7.52 4.43 -21.85
C VAL A 171 8.50 5.61 -21.79
N GLN A 172 9.79 5.43 -22.09
CA GLN A 172 10.79 6.50 -21.95
C GLN A 172 10.46 7.75 -22.75
N GLY A 173 9.82 7.59 -23.92
CA GLY A 173 9.37 8.73 -24.71
C GLY A 173 8.29 9.55 -24.01
N ALA A 174 7.41 8.91 -23.24
CA ALA A 174 6.40 9.57 -22.42
C ALA A 174 7.03 10.29 -21.23
N GLU A 175 7.95 9.64 -20.52
CA GLU A 175 8.70 10.24 -19.40
C GLU A 175 9.43 11.53 -19.84
N LEU A 176 10.07 11.52 -21.01
CA LEU A 176 10.73 12.70 -21.57
C LEU A 176 9.77 13.86 -21.85
N VAL A 177 8.55 13.55 -22.28
CA VAL A 177 7.50 14.57 -22.48
C VAL A 177 7.06 15.14 -21.15
N LEU A 178 6.76 14.29 -20.16
CA LEU A 178 6.35 14.71 -18.81
C LEU A 178 7.43 15.53 -18.10
N GLU A 179 8.70 15.17 -18.21
CA GLU A 179 9.82 15.97 -17.66
C GLU A 179 9.84 17.43 -18.22
N LYS A 180 9.31 17.67 -19.42
CA LYS A 180 9.25 19.00 -20.05
C LYS A 180 7.97 19.76 -19.72
N VAL A 181 6.94 19.10 -19.20
CA VAL A 181 5.64 19.70 -18.86
C VAL A 181 5.80 20.81 -17.82
N ASP A 182 6.54 20.57 -16.73
CA ASP A 182 6.74 21.53 -15.65
C ASP A 182 7.40 22.84 -16.12
N GLN A 183 8.42 22.72 -16.96
CA GLN A 183 9.09 23.89 -17.54
C GLN A 183 8.13 24.66 -18.46
N THR A 184 7.37 23.96 -19.30
CA THR A 184 6.39 24.57 -20.22
C THR A 184 5.30 25.33 -19.45
N ALA A 185 4.83 24.78 -18.34
CA ALA A 185 3.87 25.45 -17.46
C ALA A 185 4.50 26.68 -16.77
N THR A 186 5.73 26.55 -16.27
CA THR A 186 6.48 27.64 -15.62
C THR A 186 6.76 28.80 -16.57
N ASP A 187 7.00 28.52 -17.85
CA ASP A 187 7.20 29.52 -18.91
C ASP A 187 5.90 30.26 -19.29
N GLY A 188 4.75 29.85 -18.72
CA GLY A 188 3.45 30.50 -18.85
C GLY A 188 2.54 29.88 -19.93
N ASP A 189 2.98 28.84 -20.63
CA ASP A 189 2.18 28.15 -21.65
C ASP A 189 1.42 26.94 -21.06
N THR A 190 0.53 27.24 -20.11
CA THR A 190 -0.22 26.22 -19.36
C THR A 190 -1.13 25.38 -20.26
N ALA A 191 -1.72 25.97 -21.30
CA ALA A 191 -2.53 25.24 -22.27
C ALA A 191 -1.70 24.21 -23.03
N GLN A 192 -0.46 24.56 -23.40
CA GLN A 192 0.43 23.62 -24.06
C GLN A 192 0.93 22.53 -23.11
N ALA A 193 1.25 22.87 -21.87
CA ALA A 193 1.65 21.89 -20.86
C ALA A 193 0.54 20.83 -20.63
N VAL A 194 -0.72 21.25 -20.48
CA VAL A 194 -1.86 20.31 -20.38
C VAL A 194 -2.03 19.48 -21.65
N ARG A 195 -1.86 20.09 -22.84
CA ARG A 195 -1.91 19.36 -24.12
C ARG A 195 -0.87 18.26 -24.20
N MET A 196 0.35 18.52 -23.71
CA MET A 196 1.41 17.52 -23.66
C MET A 196 1.03 16.34 -22.77
N CYS A 197 0.49 16.59 -21.57
CA CYS A 197 -0.02 15.52 -20.70
C CYS A 197 -1.13 14.70 -21.36
N ILE A 198 -2.08 15.34 -22.04
CA ILE A 198 -3.16 14.65 -22.75
C ILE A 198 -2.60 13.76 -23.87
N ILE A 199 -1.56 14.22 -24.60
CA ILE A 199 -0.90 13.38 -25.61
C ILE A 199 -0.29 12.14 -24.97
N VAL A 200 0.46 12.31 -23.87
CA VAL A 200 1.04 11.18 -23.13
C VAL A 200 -0.05 10.21 -22.68
N LEU A 201 -1.04 10.71 -21.94
CA LEU A 201 -2.21 9.96 -21.47
C LEU A 201 -2.84 9.14 -22.60
N SER A 202 -3.17 9.81 -23.70
CA SER A 202 -3.86 9.21 -24.85
C SER A 202 -3.06 8.05 -25.45
N MET A 203 -1.74 8.22 -25.60
CA MET A 203 -0.85 7.23 -26.21
C MET A 203 -0.56 6.06 -25.28
N MET A 204 -0.46 6.32 -23.97
CA MET A 204 -0.26 5.26 -22.98
C MET A 204 -1.50 4.39 -22.82
N ILE A 205 -2.71 4.96 -22.84
CA ILE A 205 -3.97 4.18 -22.85
C ILE A 205 -4.04 3.30 -24.09
N ASP A 206 -3.70 3.84 -25.27
CA ASP A 206 -3.67 3.05 -26.51
C ASP A 206 -2.63 1.93 -26.44
N MET A 207 -1.46 2.20 -25.87
CA MET A 207 -0.38 1.22 -25.69
C MET A 207 -0.77 0.10 -24.72
N LEU A 208 -1.50 0.43 -23.64
CA LEU A 208 -1.90 -0.50 -22.60
C LEU A 208 -2.74 -1.67 -23.14
N GLN A 209 -3.51 -1.44 -24.21
CA GLN A 209 -4.29 -2.51 -24.87
C GLN A 209 -3.42 -3.59 -25.53
N GLY A 210 -2.14 -3.27 -25.78
CA GLY A 210 -1.19 -4.10 -26.52
C GLY A 210 0.11 -4.36 -25.78
N CYS A 211 0.13 -4.35 -24.44
CA CYS A 211 1.34 -4.69 -23.69
C CYS A 211 1.08 -5.57 -22.46
N ASP A 212 2.11 -6.27 -22.02
CA ASP A 212 2.12 -6.95 -20.72
C ASP A 212 2.55 -5.96 -19.62
N ASP A 213 1.59 -5.19 -19.11
CA ASP A 213 1.81 -4.23 -18.02
C ASP A 213 1.59 -4.84 -16.63
N SER A 214 2.04 -6.08 -16.41
CA SER A 214 1.90 -6.75 -15.11
C SER A 214 2.58 -6.01 -13.95
N ASP A 215 3.58 -5.16 -14.25
CA ASP A 215 4.25 -4.28 -13.27
C ASP A 215 3.51 -2.95 -13.03
N GLY A 216 2.49 -2.62 -13.83
CA GLY A 216 1.72 -1.37 -13.71
C GLY A 216 2.45 -0.11 -14.18
N ILE A 217 3.54 -0.24 -14.92
CA ILE A 217 4.38 0.88 -15.38
C ILE A 217 3.58 1.83 -16.28
N VAL A 218 2.77 1.29 -17.19
CA VAL A 218 1.98 2.12 -18.12
C VAL A 218 0.85 2.83 -17.38
N GLY A 219 0.19 2.12 -16.46
CA GLY A 219 -0.78 2.70 -15.53
C GLY A 219 -0.20 3.87 -14.72
N ASP A 220 1.02 3.70 -14.18
CA ASP A 220 1.70 4.75 -13.41
C ASP A 220 1.95 6.01 -14.24
N ILE A 221 2.36 5.90 -15.51
CA ILE A 221 2.57 7.05 -16.40
C ILE A 221 1.25 7.76 -16.76
N ILE A 222 0.16 6.98 -16.90
CA ILE A 222 -1.18 7.53 -17.10
C ILE A 222 -1.61 8.35 -15.89
N ASP A 223 -1.47 7.79 -14.69
CA ASP A 223 -1.80 8.46 -13.43
C ASP A 223 -0.91 9.70 -13.22
N GLU A 224 0.39 9.63 -13.55
CA GLU A 224 1.31 10.77 -13.51
C GLU A 224 0.89 11.89 -14.48
N SER A 225 0.40 11.54 -15.67
CA SER A 225 -0.10 12.50 -16.65
C SER A 225 -1.32 13.24 -16.10
N ILE A 226 -2.29 12.51 -15.50
CA ILE A 226 -3.49 13.10 -14.89
C ILE A 226 -3.12 13.95 -13.68
N ALA A 227 -2.22 13.48 -12.81
CA ALA A 227 -1.73 14.22 -11.66
C ALA A 227 -1.01 15.52 -12.08
N SER A 228 -0.25 15.49 -13.18
CA SER A 228 0.39 16.68 -13.75
C SER A 228 -0.64 17.68 -14.25
N ILE A 229 -1.72 17.22 -14.91
CA ILE A 229 -2.83 18.09 -15.33
C ILE A 229 -3.49 18.73 -14.10
N ASP A 230 -3.83 17.94 -13.07
CA ASP A 230 -4.43 18.44 -11.83
C ASP A 230 -3.52 19.48 -11.14
N HIS A 231 -2.22 19.22 -11.08
CA HIS A 231 -1.24 20.15 -10.53
C HIS A 231 -1.17 21.46 -11.32
N ILE A 232 -1.07 21.40 -12.65
CA ILE A 232 -1.03 22.60 -13.50
C ILE A 232 -2.32 23.41 -13.35
N VAL A 233 -3.48 22.76 -13.40
CA VAL A 233 -4.76 23.46 -13.29
C VAL A 233 -4.88 24.09 -11.91
N SER A 234 -4.70 23.33 -10.83
CA SER A 234 -4.84 23.84 -9.47
C SER A 234 -3.84 24.96 -9.12
N ALA A 235 -2.59 24.85 -9.58
CA ALA A 235 -1.54 25.84 -9.28
C ALA A 235 -1.70 27.15 -10.07
N TYR A 236 -2.19 27.09 -11.31
CA TYR A 236 -2.20 28.24 -12.21
C TYR A 236 -3.59 28.80 -12.51
N ILE A 237 -4.69 28.18 -12.07
CA ILE A 237 -6.08 28.57 -12.41
C ILE A 237 -6.34 30.08 -12.28
N ASP A 238 -5.90 30.70 -11.18
CA ASP A 238 -6.11 32.12 -10.89
C ASP A 238 -5.31 33.07 -11.79
N THR A 239 -4.22 32.57 -12.39
CA THR A 239 -3.34 33.33 -13.29
C THR A 239 -3.67 33.13 -14.76
N MET A 240 -4.43 32.08 -15.10
CA MET A 240 -4.84 31.79 -16.47
C MET A 240 -5.86 32.82 -17.00
N SER A 241 -5.73 33.16 -18.28
CA SER A 241 -6.76 33.94 -18.95
C SER A 241 -8.07 33.14 -19.08
N ALA A 242 -9.22 33.81 -19.15
CA ALA A 242 -10.51 33.15 -19.36
C ALA A 242 -10.55 32.29 -20.64
N SER A 243 -9.86 32.73 -21.71
CA SER A 243 -9.72 31.93 -22.94
C SER A 243 -8.87 30.68 -22.72
N THR A 244 -7.79 30.77 -21.94
CA THR A 244 -6.94 29.63 -21.59
C THR A 244 -7.70 28.62 -20.75
N GLN A 245 -8.45 29.10 -19.74
CA GLN A 245 -9.31 28.26 -18.91
C GLN A 245 -10.35 27.51 -19.75
N GLN A 246 -11.06 28.22 -20.64
CA GLN A 246 -12.03 27.61 -21.54
C GLN A 246 -11.37 26.59 -22.48
N GLN A 247 -10.19 26.90 -23.02
CA GLN A 247 -9.46 25.98 -23.89
C GLN A 247 -9.08 24.68 -23.16
N ILE A 248 -8.54 24.79 -21.95
CA ILE A 248 -8.16 23.61 -21.14
C ILE A 248 -9.39 22.80 -20.77
N PHE A 249 -10.45 23.45 -20.27
CA PHE A 249 -11.70 22.79 -19.94
C PHE A 249 -12.26 21.96 -21.11
N GLN A 250 -12.26 22.53 -22.32
CA GLN A 250 -12.71 21.82 -23.53
C GLN A 250 -11.80 20.64 -23.89
N MET A 251 -10.47 20.78 -23.75
CA MET A 251 -9.56 19.66 -23.97
C MET A 251 -9.83 18.50 -23.01
N LEU A 252 -10.11 18.79 -21.73
CA LEU A 252 -10.40 17.77 -20.72
C LEU A 252 -11.74 17.07 -20.99
N LEU A 253 -12.81 17.82 -21.31
CA LEU A 253 -14.10 17.21 -21.66
C LEU A 253 -13.99 16.34 -22.92
N GLN A 254 -13.28 16.84 -23.93
CA GLN A 254 -13.08 16.10 -25.18
C GLN A 254 -12.32 14.79 -24.92
N GLU A 255 -11.22 14.85 -24.18
CA GLU A 255 -10.42 13.66 -23.85
C GLU A 255 -11.22 12.67 -22.99
N ALA A 256 -11.92 13.15 -21.95
CA ALA A 256 -12.75 12.29 -21.10
C ALA A 256 -13.85 11.56 -21.88
N SER A 257 -14.40 12.19 -22.93
CA SER A 257 -15.43 11.59 -23.79
C SER A 257 -14.91 10.61 -24.85
N HIS A 258 -13.58 10.45 -24.96
CA HIS A 258 -12.99 9.62 -26.01
C HIS A 258 -13.21 8.12 -25.74
N GLU A 259 -13.53 7.36 -26.79
CA GLU A 259 -13.76 5.90 -26.74
C GLU A 259 -12.56 5.07 -26.21
N ARG A 260 -11.37 5.66 -26.06
CA ARG A 260 -10.18 4.96 -25.55
C ARG A 260 -10.30 4.65 -24.07
N HIS A 261 -11.12 5.42 -23.36
CA HIS A 261 -11.46 5.20 -21.95
C HIS A 261 -12.51 4.10 -21.75
N ASP A 262 -13.03 3.48 -22.82
CA ASP A 262 -13.99 2.38 -22.71
C ASP A 262 -13.37 1.19 -21.96
N GLY A 263 -13.88 0.94 -20.76
CA GLY A 263 -13.33 -0.08 -19.85
C GLY A 263 -12.40 0.48 -18.77
N TRP A 264 -11.98 1.74 -18.90
CA TRP A 264 -11.07 2.47 -18.02
C TRP A 264 -11.77 3.70 -17.40
N ASN A 265 -12.94 3.48 -16.80
CA ASN A 265 -13.80 4.56 -16.29
C ASN A 265 -13.09 5.47 -15.26
N GLU A 266 -12.07 4.98 -14.56
CA GLU A 266 -11.36 5.75 -13.54
C GLU A 266 -10.66 6.99 -14.11
N TRP A 267 -10.02 6.88 -15.28
CA TRP A 267 -9.32 7.99 -15.93
C TRP A 267 -10.29 8.98 -16.58
N GLU A 268 -11.38 8.50 -17.18
CA GLU A 268 -12.50 9.35 -17.64
C GLU A 268 -12.97 10.27 -16.49
N PHE A 269 -13.30 9.68 -15.33
CA PHE A 269 -13.80 10.46 -14.20
C PHE A 269 -12.73 11.31 -13.54
N ALA A 270 -11.46 10.92 -13.56
CA ALA A 270 -10.38 11.76 -13.04
C ALA A 270 -10.27 13.08 -13.83
N LEU A 271 -10.36 13.03 -15.17
CA LEU A 271 -10.38 14.23 -16.02
C LEU A 271 -11.62 15.11 -15.74
N LEU A 272 -12.80 14.50 -15.61
CA LEU A 272 -14.03 15.23 -15.28
C LEU A 272 -13.99 15.89 -13.89
N ASN A 273 -13.28 15.29 -12.92
CA ASN A 273 -13.07 15.91 -11.61
C ASN A 273 -12.18 17.16 -11.72
N ILE A 274 -11.15 17.15 -12.56
CA ILE A 274 -10.30 18.33 -12.79
C ILE A 274 -11.13 19.49 -13.39
N CYS A 275 -12.16 19.19 -14.19
CA CYS A 275 -13.05 20.21 -14.73
C CYS A 275 -13.73 21.08 -13.64
N ILE A 276 -13.86 20.58 -12.40
CA ILE A 276 -14.48 21.30 -11.27
C ILE A 276 -13.74 22.61 -10.93
N TYR A 277 -12.41 22.67 -11.09
CA TYR A 277 -11.64 23.90 -10.82
C TYR A 277 -12.11 25.09 -11.65
N PHE A 278 -12.63 24.83 -12.86
CA PHE A 278 -13.11 25.87 -13.78
C PHE A 278 -14.56 26.31 -13.47
N CYS A 279 -15.27 25.59 -12.60
CA CYS A 279 -16.70 25.82 -12.34
C CYS A 279 -17.02 27.06 -11.47
N THR A 280 -16.00 27.84 -11.08
CA THR A 280 -16.24 29.21 -10.60
C THR A 280 -16.89 30.06 -11.70
N ASN A 281 -16.62 29.73 -12.97
CA ASN A 281 -17.37 30.25 -14.11
C ASN A 281 -18.72 29.53 -14.24
N PRO A 282 -19.87 30.23 -14.11
CA PRO A 282 -21.20 29.62 -14.16
C PRO A 282 -21.53 28.93 -15.49
N GLU A 283 -20.95 29.38 -16.61
CA GLU A 283 -21.23 28.77 -17.92
C GLU A 283 -20.49 27.43 -18.07
N LEU A 284 -19.21 27.37 -17.67
CA LEU A 284 -18.45 26.12 -17.66
C LEU A 284 -19.04 25.11 -16.65
N ARG A 285 -19.55 25.60 -15.51
CA ARG A 285 -20.28 24.76 -14.55
C ARG A 285 -21.52 24.10 -15.17
N LYS A 286 -22.35 24.88 -15.88
CA LYS A 286 -23.55 24.34 -16.56
C LYS A 286 -23.17 23.33 -17.64
N GLU A 287 -22.08 23.59 -18.36
CA GLU A 287 -21.58 22.69 -19.37
C GLU A 287 -21.15 21.34 -18.78
N LEU A 288 -20.37 21.34 -17.69
CA LEU A 288 -20.01 20.11 -16.99
C LEU A 288 -21.26 19.36 -16.48
N ASP A 289 -22.21 20.06 -15.85
CA ASP A 289 -23.44 19.43 -15.36
C ASP A 289 -24.25 18.80 -16.50
N HIS A 290 -24.34 19.49 -17.64
CA HIS A 290 -25.00 18.96 -18.84
C HIS A 290 -24.31 17.69 -19.36
N THR A 291 -22.97 17.68 -19.45
CA THR A 291 -22.21 16.49 -19.83
C THR A 291 -22.51 15.32 -18.90
N LEU A 292 -22.56 15.55 -17.58
CA LEU A 292 -22.89 14.49 -16.60
C LEU A 292 -24.32 13.98 -16.78
N GLU A 293 -25.28 14.86 -17.07
CA GLU A 293 -26.66 14.47 -17.36
C GLU A 293 -26.78 13.63 -18.63
N GLU A 294 -26.08 13.99 -19.70
CA GLU A 294 -26.03 13.22 -20.94
C GLU A 294 -25.44 11.82 -20.69
N MET A 295 -24.34 11.73 -19.93
CA MET A 295 -23.73 10.45 -19.54
C MET A 295 -24.71 9.59 -18.74
N LEU A 296 -25.46 10.18 -17.82
CA LEU A 296 -26.48 9.49 -17.03
C LEU A 296 -27.64 8.97 -17.90
N GLN A 297 -28.07 9.75 -18.90
CA GLN A 297 -29.14 9.35 -19.82
C GLN A 297 -28.69 8.28 -20.82
N ALA A 298 -27.45 8.37 -21.30
CA ALA A 298 -26.87 7.39 -22.22
C ALA A 298 -26.54 6.04 -21.55
N ASN A 299 -26.45 6.03 -20.21
CA ASN A 299 -26.13 4.84 -19.45
C ASN A 299 -27.31 3.85 -19.41
N SER A 300 -27.40 3.02 -20.45
CA SER A 300 -28.42 1.96 -20.61
C SER A 300 -28.04 0.63 -19.96
N LYS A 301 -26.84 0.52 -19.37
CA LYS A 301 -26.32 -0.76 -18.87
C LYS A 301 -26.92 -1.11 -17.51
N GLU A 302 -27.92 -2.00 -17.51
CA GLU A 302 -28.29 -2.77 -16.32
C GLU A 302 -27.08 -3.65 -15.93
N GLY A 303 -26.35 -3.28 -14.87
CA GLY A 303 -25.17 -4.00 -14.41
C GLY A 303 -24.25 -3.19 -13.49
N TRP A 304 -23.20 -3.85 -12.99
CA TRP A 304 -22.24 -3.24 -12.05
C TRP A 304 -21.52 -2.02 -12.67
N SER A 305 -21.08 -2.12 -13.93
CA SER A 305 -20.40 -1.02 -14.63
C SER A 305 -21.31 0.19 -14.86
N GLY A 306 -22.59 -0.04 -15.19
CA GLY A 306 -23.58 1.02 -15.30
C GLY A 306 -23.83 1.69 -13.94
N THR A 307 -24.00 0.91 -12.89
CA THR A 307 -24.19 1.44 -11.53
C THR A 307 -23.00 2.28 -11.07
N TYR A 308 -21.77 1.81 -11.34
CA TYR A 308 -20.55 2.54 -11.03
C TYR A 308 -20.50 3.89 -11.76
N ARG A 309 -20.70 3.90 -13.08
CA ARG A 309 -20.66 5.13 -13.88
C ARG A 309 -21.68 6.16 -13.39
N THR A 310 -22.91 5.72 -13.11
CA THR A 310 -23.95 6.58 -12.53
C THR A 310 -23.53 7.13 -11.16
N SER A 311 -22.97 6.30 -10.28
CA SER A 311 -22.48 6.74 -8.97
C SER A 311 -21.41 7.83 -9.12
N GLN A 312 -20.43 7.65 -10.02
CA GLN A 312 -19.37 8.62 -10.26
C GLN A 312 -19.90 9.95 -10.80
N CYS A 313 -20.80 9.94 -11.80
CA CYS A 313 -21.46 11.16 -12.26
C CYS A 313 -22.15 11.90 -11.10
N LYS A 314 -22.88 11.16 -10.26
CA LYS A 314 -23.58 11.73 -9.11
C LYS A 314 -22.63 12.28 -8.04
N LYS A 315 -21.42 11.73 -7.88
CA LYS A 315 -20.40 12.29 -6.98
C LYS A 315 -19.91 13.64 -7.46
N ILE A 316 -19.64 13.79 -8.75
CA ILE A 316 -19.23 15.07 -9.34
C ILE A 316 -20.36 16.10 -9.18
N GLN A 317 -21.61 15.73 -9.48
CA GLN A 317 -22.76 16.60 -9.23
C GLN A 317 -22.88 17.03 -7.76
N LEU A 318 -22.66 16.11 -6.82
CA LEU A 318 -22.66 16.43 -5.39
C LEU A 318 -21.54 17.42 -5.03
N GLN A 319 -20.32 17.24 -5.55
CA GLN A 319 -19.22 18.17 -5.31
C GLN A 319 -19.52 19.58 -5.85
N LEU A 320 -20.13 19.68 -7.03
CA LEU A 320 -20.58 20.97 -7.57
C LEU A 320 -21.63 21.64 -6.66
N ILE A 321 -22.57 20.87 -6.12
CA ILE A 321 -23.58 21.38 -5.17
C ILE A 321 -22.92 21.86 -3.88
N GLN A 322 -21.97 21.09 -3.33
CA GLN A 322 -21.24 21.45 -2.12
C GLN A 322 -20.46 22.76 -2.27
N LEU A 323 -19.81 22.95 -3.42
CA LEU A 323 -19.01 24.15 -3.68
C LEU A 323 -19.86 25.40 -3.95
N TYR A 324 -21.00 25.26 -4.62
CA TYR A 324 -21.68 26.42 -5.21
C TYR A 324 -23.17 26.60 -4.84
N ASP A 325 -23.82 25.63 -4.20
CA ASP A 325 -25.26 25.66 -3.92
C ASP A 325 -25.64 25.62 -2.43
N GLY A 326 -24.73 25.18 -1.57
CA GLY A 326 -24.89 25.17 -0.12
C GLY A 326 -25.59 23.93 0.46
N SER A 327 -25.57 23.83 1.80
CA SER A 327 -25.91 22.62 2.55
C SER A 327 -27.34 22.10 2.35
N SER A 328 -28.31 23.00 2.14
CA SER A 328 -29.71 22.58 1.93
C SER A 328 -29.90 21.82 0.61
N LYS A 329 -29.23 22.22 -0.48
CA LYS A 329 -29.29 21.48 -1.74
C LYS A 329 -28.49 20.18 -1.66
N GLU A 330 -27.36 20.19 -0.95
CA GLU A 330 -26.56 19.00 -0.68
C GLU A 330 -27.41 17.93 0.03
N GLU A 331 -28.08 18.28 1.11
CA GLU A 331 -28.92 17.35 1.86
C GLU A 331 -30.05 16.80 0.98
N ALA A 332 -30.76 17.66 0.23
CA ALA A 332 -31.80 17.23 -0.69
C ALA A 332 -31.26 16.28 -1.79
N PHE A 333 -30.06 16.54 -2.31
CA PHE A 333 -29.42 15.68 -3.30
C PHE A 333 -29.07 14.31 -2.71
N ILE A 334 -28.48 14.26 -1.53
CA ILE A 334 -28.15 13.00 -0.85
C ILE A 334 -29.43 12.19 -0.58
N GLN A 335 -30.49 12.83 -0.06
CA GLN A 335 -31.75 12.16 0.26
C GLN A 335 -32.47 11.59 -0.98
N THR A 336 -32.33 12.24 -2.13
CA THR A 336 -32.92 11.76 -3.41
C THR A 336 -32.09 10.66 -4.10
N ASN A 337 -30.86 10.39 -3.62
CA ASN A 337 -29.94 9.44 -4.22
C ASN A 337 -29.52 8.29 -3.27
N LEU A 338 -30.28 8.04 -2.20
CA LEU A 338 -30.01 6.98 -1.20
C LEU A 338 -29.98 5.55 -1.76
N GLN A 339 -30.45 5.34 -2.99
CA GLN A 339 -30.34 4.06 -3.68
C GLN A 339 -28.88 3.68 -3.98
N TYR A 340 -27.94 4.63 -4.02
CA TYR A 340 -26.52 4.31 -4.15
C TYR A 340 -25.88 4.33 -2.76
N SER A 341 -25.11 3.27 -2.47
CA SER A 341 -24.54 3.00 -1.15
C SER A 341 -23.71 4.16 -0.60
N GLU A 342 -22.99 4.88 -1.46
CA GLU A 342 -22.11 5.98 -1.06
C GLU A 342 -22.90 7.20 -0.54
N PHE A 343 -24.06 7.52 -1.15
CA PHE A 343 -24.91 8.60 -0.65
C PHE A 343 -25.63 8.19 0.63
N ARG A 344 -26.03 6.91 0.73
CA ARG A 344 -26.58 6.37 1.99
C ARG A 344 -25.56 6.46 3.13
N GLU A 345 -24.31 6.12 2.86
CA GLU A 345 -23.23 6.25 3.84
C GLU A 345 -23.00 7.71 4.24
N LYS A 346 -22.98 8.66 3.29
CA LYS A 346 -22.91 10.09 3.61
C LYS A 346 -24.07 10.55 4.50
N ALA A 347 -25.29 10.12 4.20
CA ALA A 347 -26.46 10.42 5.03
C ALA A 347 -26.31 9.85 6.45
N ILE A 348 -25.86 8.59 6.58
CA ILE A 348 -25.58 7.94 7.86
C ILE A 348 -24.51 8.72 8.65
N GLN A 349 -23.41 9.11 8.01
CA GLN A 349 -22.34 9.89 8.66
C GLN A 349 -22.83 11.25 9.14
N HIS A 350 -23.67 11.93 8.35
CA HIS A 350 -24.29 13.19 8.75
C HIS A 350 -25.21 13.01 9.97
N ASP A 351 -26.07 11.99 9.96
CA ASP A 351 -26.96 11.69 11.08
C ASP A 351 -26.19 11.28 12.35
N PHE A 352 -25.05 10.59 12.20
CA PHE A 352 -24.13 10.35 13.31
C PHE A 352 -23.55 11.65 13.89
N HIS A 353 -23.09 12.57 13.02
CA HIS A 353 -22.49 13.84 13.44
C HIS A 353 -23.48 14.75 14.15
N THR A 354 -24.76 14.66 13.78
CA THR A 354 -25.87 15.41 14.40
C THR A 354 -26.53 14.66 15.56
N CYS A 355 -26.02 13.48 15.93
CA CYS A 355 -26.54 12.61 16.99
C CYS A 355 -28.00 12.14 16.77
N GLU A 356 -28.45 12.06 15.51
CA GLU A 356 -29.79 11.63 15.10
C GLU A 356 -29.82 10.10 14.86
N TYR A 357 -29.52 9.33 15.91
CA TYR A 357 -29.28 7.89 15.80
C TYR A 357 -30.49 7.08 15.32
N GLU A 358 -31.73 7.51 15.60
CA GLU A 358 -32.93 6.88 15.07
C GLU A 358 -33.00 6.94 13.54
N LYS A 359 -32.51 8.03 12.94
CA LYS A 359 -32.42 8.16 11.48
C LYS A 359 -31.34 7.25 10.92
N VAL A 360 -30.18 7.16 11.57
CA VAL A 360 -29.13 6.19 11.21
C VAL A 360 -29.69 4.77 11.17
N ILE A 361 -30.41 4.36 12.22
CA ILE A 361 -31.02 3.01 12.30
C ILE A 361 -31.98 2.79 11.12
N LYS A 362 -32.83 3.77 10.80
CA LYS A 362 -33.76 3.67 9.67
C LYS A 362 -33.01 3.53 8.33
N LEU A 363 -32.00 4.37 8.09
CA LEU A 363 -31.18 4.32 6.87
C LEU A 363 -30.46 2.98 6.72
N CYS A 364 -29.94 2.43 7.82
CA CYS A 364 -29.27 1.12 7.83
C CYS A 364 -30.26 -0.01 7.54
N LEU A 365 -31.44 -0.03 8.18
CA LEU A 365 -32.46 -1.04 7.94
C LEU A 365 -32.97 -1.02 6.50
N ASP A 366 -33.13 0.17 5.91
CA ASP A 366 -33.53 0.30 4.52
C ASP A 366 -32.40 -0.13 3.56
N GLY A 367 -31.14 0.16 3.90
CA GLY A 367 -29.97 -0.36 3.19
C GLY A 367 -29.86 -1.88 3.25
N GLU A 368 -30.08 -2.50 4.41
CA GLU A 368 -30.12 -3.95 4.58
C GLU A 368 -31.21 -4.62 3.72
N LYS A 369 -32.35 -3.93 3.51
CA LYS A 369 -33.41 -4.42 2.62
C LYS A 369 -33.06 -4.27 1.14
N GLN A 370 -32.37 -3.21 0.78
CA GLN A 370 -31.98 -2.90 -0.59
C GLN A 370 -30.85 -3.83 -1.06
N ASP A 371 -29.82 -3.97 -0.23
CA ASP A 371 -28.54 -4.57 -0.62
C ASP A 371 -28.42 -6.04 -0.17
N LYS A 372 -29.54 -6.77 -0.09
CA LYS A 372 -29.64 -8.15 0.44
C LYS A 372 -28.65 -9.16 -0.14
N ASN A 373 -28.18 -8.92 -1.37
CA ASN A 373 -27.26 -9.83 -2.07
C ASN A 373 -25.80 -9.35 -2.00
N ALA A 374 -25.52 -8.16 -1.48
CA ALA A 374 -24.19 -7.59 -1.37
C ALA A 374 -23.68 -7.75 0.07
N LEU A 375 -23.06 -8.89 0.36
CA LEU A 375 -22.60 -9.27 1.72
C LEU A 375 -21.74 -8.19 2.40
N GLY A 376 -20.86 -7.54 1.64
CA GLY A 376 -20.03 -6.44 2.15
C GLY A 376 -20.84 -5.23 2.62
N LEU A 377 -21.84 -4.81 1.83
CA LEU A 377 -22.74 -3.71 2.18
C LEU A 377 -23.66 -4.08 3.34
N LEU A 378 -24.20 -5.29 3.37
CA LEU A 378 -24.98 -5.78 4.51
C LEU A 378 -24.20 -5.71 5.83
N LYS A 379 -22.95 -6.19 5.82
CA LYS A 379 -22.09 -6.12 7.00
C LYS A 379 -21.85 -4.66 7.41
N LYS A 380 -21.62 -3.77 6.43
CA LYS A 380 -21.43 -2.33 6.66
C LYS A 380 -22.65 -1.68 7.33
N TRP A 381 -23.86 -1.91 6.79
CA TRP A 381 -25.10 -1.37 7.35
C TRP A 381 -25.40 -1.90 8.75
N LYS A 382 -25.21 -3.21 8.98
CA LYS A 382 -25.33 -3.77 10.34
C LYS A 382 -24.33 -3.14 11.31
N THR A 383 -23.11 -2.84 10.87
CA THR A 383 -22.06 -2.23 11.71
C THR A 383 -22.47 -0.83 12.16
N TYR A 384 -22.90 0.03 11.22
CA TYR A 384 -23.42 1.36 11.58
C TYR A 384 -24.66 1.28 12.47
N ARG A 385 -25.56 0.32 12.22
CA ARG A 385 -26.73 0.13 13.07
C ARG A 385 -26.35 -0.26 14.50
N TYR A 386 -25.34 -1.11 14.67
CA TYR A 386 -24.80 -1.46 15.98
C TYR A 386 -24.22 -0.24 16.70
N GLU A 387 -23.40 0.55 16.00
CA GLU A 387 -22.81 1.78 16.55
C GLU A 387 -23.90 2.80 16.94
N ALA A 388 -24.97 2.92 16.17
CA ALA A 388 -26.12 3.75 16.55
C ALA A 388 -26.78 3.26 17.85
N TYR A 389 -26.96 1.94 18.02
CA TYR A 389 -27.45 1.38 19.28
C TYR A 389 -26.49 1.61 20.46
N GLU A 390 -25.17 1.58 20.23
CA GLU A 390 -24.16 1.94 21.24
C GLU A 390 -24.36 3.38 21.73
N ASN A 391 -24.45 4.33 20.80
CA ASN A 391 -24.61 5.74 21.13
C ASN A 391 -25.95 6.08 21.80
N MET A 392 -27.02 5.35 21.49
CA MET A 392 -28.32 5.49 22.14
C MET A 392 -28.41 4.82 23.52
N GLY A 393 -27.45 3.96 23.88
CA GLY A 393 -27.56 3.09 25.04
C GLY A 393 -28.65 2.02 24.91
N ASP A 394 -29.01 1.62 23.68
CA ASP A 394 -30.00 0.56 23.41
C ASP A 394 -29.38 -0.83 23.60
N ILE A 395 -29.27 -1.22 24.87
CA ILE A 395 -28.62 -2.48 25.28
C ILE A 395 -29.33 -3.70 24.66
N GLU A 396 -30.66 -3.68 24.54
CA GLU A 396 -31.39 -4.85 24.01
C GLU A 396 -31.03 -5.12 22.53
N ASN A 397 -31.00 -4.07 21.71
CA ASN A 397 -30.69 -4.25 20.29
C ASN A 397 -29.19 -4.43 20.03
N GLN A 398 -28.30 -3.84 20.86
CA GLN A 398 -26.89 -4.19 20.86
C GLN A 398 -26.69 -5.69 21.13
N ARG A 399 -27.34 -6.24 22.16
CA ARG A 399 -27.25 -7.67 22.50
C ARG A 399 -27.70 -8.56 21.34
N LYS A 400 -28.86 -8.25 20.72
CA LYS A 400 -29.39 -9.02 19.59
C LYS A 400 -28.46 -9.01 18.37
N LEU A 401 -27.99 -7.82 17.98
CA LEU A 401 -27.16 -7.68 16.78
C LEU A 401 -25.72 -8.14 17.01
N GLY A 402 -25.16 -7.87 18.19
CA GLY A 402 -23.84 -8.36 18.60
C GLY A 402 -23.77 -9.89 18.66
N LEU A 403 -24.82 -10.54 19.18
CA LEU A 403 -24.92 -12.00 19.13
C LEU A 403 -24.93 -12.52 17.68
N ALA A 404 -25.69 -11.88 16.79
CA ALA A 404 -25.69 -12.25 15.37
C ALA A 404 -24.30 -12.14 14.74
N PHE A 405 -23.56 -11.05 15.01
CA PHE A 405 -22.19 -10.88 14.51
C PHE A 405 -21.23 -11.95 15.02
N VAL A 406 -21.29 -12.27 16.32
CA VAL A 406 -20.46 -13.33 16.91
C VAL A 406 -20.74 -14.66 16.22
N LEU A 407 -22.01 -15.02 16.04
CA LEU A 407 -22.41 -16.27 15.39
C LEU A 407 -22.06 -16.31 13.89
N GLU A 408 -22.07 -15.16 13.20
CA GLU A 408 -21.59 -15.00 11.82
C GLU A 408 -20.05 -15.03 11.70
N GLY A 409 -19.34 -15.00 12.83
CA GLY A 409 -17.90 -15.21 12.90
C GLY A 409 -17.05 -13.97 13.14
N ASP A 410 -17.66 -12.85 13.58
CA ASP A 410 -16.95 -11.60 13.86
C ASP A 410 -16.55 -11.50 15.34
N PHE A 411 -15.30 -11.84 15.64
CA PHE A 411 -14.78 -11.86 17.02
C PHE A 411 -14.80 -10.49 17.70
N THR A 412 -14.75 -9.41 16.92
CA THR A 412 -14.74 -8.03 17.40
C THR A 412 -15.93 -7.73 18.33
N TYR A 413 -17.06 -8.40 18.10
CA TYR A 413 -18.29 -8.20 18.87
C TYR A 413 -18.40 -9.08 20.11
N TYR A 414 -17.50 -10.05 20.34
CA TYR A 414 -17.61 -10.97 21.47
C TYR A 414 -17.46 -10.26 22.81
N GLU A 415 -16.37 -9.51 22.99
CA GLU A 415 -16.13 -8.74 24.21
C GLU A 415 -17.17 -7.61 24.37
N LYS A 416 -17.53 -6.94 23.27
CA LYS A 416 -18.61 -5.94 23.28
C LYS A 416 -19.94 -6.54 23.76
N LEU A 417 -20.27 -7.75 23.33
CA LEU A 417 -21.46 -8.44 23.79
C LEU A 417 -21.37 -8.84 25.27
N LYS A 418 -20.21 -9.35 25.70
CA LYS A 418 -19.95 -9.81 27.07
C LYS A 418 -20.18 -8.72 28.11
N VAL A 419 -19.65 -7.51 27.87
CA VAL A 419 -19.77 -6.39 28.83
C VAL A 419 -21.21 -5.90 29.01
N LEU A 420 -22.12 -6.24 28.08
CA LEU A 420 -23.53 -5.88 28.17
C LEU A 420 -24.31 -6.80 29.11
N TYR A 421 -23.73 -7.88 29.63
CA TYR A 421 -24.38 -8.79 30.58
C TYR A 421 -23.70 -8.76 31.94
N ASP A 422 -24.48 -8.97 33.00
CA ASP A 422 -23.89 -9.31 34.29
C ASP A 422 -23.25 -10.71 34.22
N PRO A 423 -22.29 -11.02 35.11
CA PRO A 423 -21.56 -12.28 35.07
C PRO A 423 -22.43 -13.53 35.11
N SER A 424 -23.61 -13.49 35.76
CA SER A 424 -24.48 -14.66 35.87
C SER A 424 -25.25 -14.91 34.58
N SER A 425 -25.87 -13.86 34.02
CA SER A 425 -26.60 -13.95 32.73
C SER A 425 -25.66 -14.25 31.57
N TRP A 426 -24.40 -13.79 31.62
CA TRP A 426 -23.41 -14.06 30.58
C TRP A 426 -23.13 -15.56 30.39
N LEU A 427 -23.16 -16.35 31.47
CA LEU A 427 -22.87 -17.78 31.39
C LEU A 427 -23.87 -18.50 30.48
N GLU A 428 -25.15 -18.14 30.54
CA GLU A 428 -26.19 -18.73 29.68
C GLU A 428 -25.97 -18.35 28.21
N ILE A 429 -25.66 -17.09 27.94
CA ILE A 429 -25.40 -16.59 26.58
C ILE A 429 -24.14 -17.21 25.99
N ARG A 430 -23.06 -17.31 26.78
CA ARG A 430 -21.82 -17.97 26.37
C ARG A 430 -22.06 -19.43 26.02
N GLU A 431 -22.78 -20.17 26.85
CA GLU A 431 -23.11 -21.57 26.53
C GLU A 431 -23.99 -21.69 25.29
N HIS A 432 -24.92 -20.76 25.07
CA HIS A 432 -25.68 -20.71 23.82
C HIS A 432 -24.77 -20.53 22.58
N ILE A 433 -23.83 -19.58 22.63
CA ILE A 433 -22.83 -19.35 21.57
C ILE A 433 -22.00 -20.61 21.32
N LEU A 434 -21.42 -21.19 22.38
CA LEU A 434 -20.60 -22.39 22.29
C LEU A 434 -21.38 -23.58 21.71
N SER A 435 -22.61 -23.83 22.19
CA SER A 435 -23.46 -24.91 21.70
C SER A 435 -23.81 -24.76 20.22
N THR A 436 -23.96 -23.52 19.75
CA THR A 436 -24.24 -23.23 18.34
C THR A 436 -23.04 -23.61 17.48
N PHE A 437 -21.82 -23.19 17.85
CA PHE A 437 -20.60 -23.60 17.15
C PHE A 437 -20.28 -25.11 17.27
N GLU A 438 -20.67 -25.75 18.37
CA GLU A 438 -20.51 -27.20 18.54
C GLU A 438 -21.43 -28.00 17.61
N SER A 439 -22.59 -27.43 17.24
CA SER A 439 -23.58 -28.04 16.35
C SER A 439 -23.27 -27.89 14.85
N THR A 440 -22.36 -26.98 14.48
CA THR A 440 -21.99 -26.77 13.09
C THR A 440 -20.94 -27.78 12.61
N THR A 441 -21.07 -28.22 11.36
CA THR A 441 -20.17 -29.20 10.74
C THR A 441 -18.75 -28.66 10.56
N TYR A 442 -18.63 -27.36 10.28
CA TYR A 442 -17.38 -26.62 10.24
C TYR A 442 -17.25 -25.82 11.53
N ARG A 443 -16.25 -26.13 12.36
CA ARG A 443 -16.03 -25.41 13.61
C ARG A 443 -15.21 -24.16 13.32
N SER A 444 -15.82 -23.01 13.54
CA SER A 444 -15.19 -21.70 13.29
C SER A 444 -13.98 -21.50 14.19
N HIS A 445 -12.92 -20.84 13.67
CA HIS A 445 -11.79 -20.34 14.45
C HIS A 445 -12.23 -19.55 15.69
N MET A 446 -13.41 -18.92 15.62
CA MET A 446 -14.09 -18.27 16.72
C MET A 446 -14.25 -19.13 17.96
N TYR A 447 -14.59 -20.41 17.78
CA TYR A 447 -14.82 -21.31 18.90
C TYR A 447 -13.55 -21.50 19.72
N GLU A 448 -12.41 -21.71 19.04
CA GLU A 448 -11.10 -21.83 19.69
C GLU A 448 -10.74 -20.55 20.44
N SER A 449 -10.89 -19.38 19.77
CA SER A 449 -10.63 -18.07 20.38
C SER A 449 -11.46 -17.84 21.65
N ILE A 450 -12.75 -18.19 21.62
CA ILE A 450 -13.63 -18.06 22.79
C ILE A 450 -13.18 -18.97 23.93
N LEU A 451 -12.86 -20.24 23.63
CA LEU A 451 -12.43 -21.18 24.67
C LEU A 451 -11.15 -20.74 25.38
N MET A 452 -10.19 -20.18 24.63
CA MET A 452 -8.95 -19.63 25.18
C MET A 452 -9.22 -18.38 26.02
N LEU A 453 -10.01 -17.44 25.49
CA LEU A 453 -10.34 -16.19 26.16
C LEU A 453 -11.10 -16.42 27.48
N GLU A 454 -12.07 -17.32 27.47
CA GLU A 454 -12.92 -17.65 28.62
C GLU A 454 -12.28 -18.66 29.58
N ARG A 455 -11.08 -19.16 29.26
CA ARG A 455 -10.35 -20.19 30.02
C ARG A 455 -11.23 -21.39 30.34
N LEU A 456 -11.70 -22.06 29.30
CA LEU A 456 -12.55 -23.25 29.38
C LEU A 456 -11.78 -24.53 29.01
N PRO A 457 -10.83 -24.98 29.86
CA PRO A 457 -9.87 -26.02 29.49
C PRO A 457 -10.55 -27.38 29.24
N ASN A 458 -11.67 -27.68 29.91
CA ASN A 458 -12.42 -28.92 29.71
C ASN A 458 -13.01 -29.03 28.29
N LYS A 459 -13.61 -27.93 27.79
CA LYS A 459 -14.17 -27.87 26.44
C LYS A 459 -13.06 -27.82 25.39
N LEU A 460 -11.96 -27.12 25.68
CA LEU A 460 -10.78 -27.08 24.82
C LEU A 460 -10.14 -28.47 24.65
N LEU A 461 -10.04 -29.22 25.74
CA LEU A 461 -9.56 -30.60 25.71
C LEU A 461 -10.46 -31.48 24.85
N ALA A 462 -11.77 -31.47 25.11
CA ALA A 462 -12.75 -32.24 24.34
C ALA A 462 -12.76 -31.87 22.85
N TYR A 463 -12.47 -30.60 22.53
CA TYR A 463 -12.32 -30.13 21.16
C TYR A 463 -11.06 -30.70 20.50
N CYS A 464 -9.89 -30.60 21.14
CA CYS A 464 -8.63 -31.12 20.60
C CYS A 464 -8.63 -32.65 20.49
N GLN A 465 -9.31 -33.37 21.39
CA GLN A 465 -9.49 -34.82 21.28
C GLN A 465 -10.33 -35.22 20.05
N LYS A 466 -11.33 -34.41 19.67
CA LYS A 466 -12.13 -34.64 18.46
C LYS A 466 -11.39 -34.22 17.18
N HIS A 467 -10.48 -33.26 17.28
CA HIS A 467 -9.72 -32.71 16.16
C HIS A 467 -8.22 -32.64 16.48
N PRO A 468 -7.49 -33.77 16.45
CA PRO A 468 -6.12 -33.82 16.94
C PRO A 468 -5.14 -32.83 16.27
N ALA A 469 -5.42 -32.41 15.03
CA ALA A 469 -4.57 -31.45 14.32
C ALA A 469 -4.47 -30.07 14.98
N THR A 470 -5.48 -29.66 15.77
CA THR A 470 -5.51 -28.34 16.40
C THR A 470 -4.55 -28.24 17.59
N ILE A 471 -4.00 -29.37 18.04
CA ILE A 471 -2.99 -29.40 19.11
C ILE A 471 -1.73 -28.61 18.73
N LEU A 472 -1.43 -28.46 17.44
CA LEU A 472 -0.23 -27.78 16.95
C LEU A 472 -0.20 -26.28 17.33
N HIS A 473 -1.36 -25.66 17.54
CA HIS A 473 -1.46 -24.25 17.92
C HIS A 473 -2.20 -24.03 19.25
N LEU A 474 -2.86 -25.05 19.83
CA LEU A 474 -3.60 -24.94 21.09
C LEU A 474 -2.89 -25.57 22.30
N TYR A 475 -1.75 -26.23 22.12
CA TYR A 475 -1.08 -26.96 23.19
C TYR A 475 -0.69 -26.09 24.38
N GLU A 476 -0.24 -24.84 24.16
CA GLU A 476 0.19 -23.94 25.23
C GLU A 476 -0.94 -23.65 26.23
N SER A 477 -2.17 -23.57 25.73
CA SER A 477 -3.37 -23.34 26.53
C SER A 477 -3.84 -24.59 27.28
N LEU A 478 -3.44 -25.79 26.85
CA LEU A 478 -3.85 -27.06 27.48
C LEU A 478 -2.82 -27.63 28.44
N LEU A 479 -1.52 -27.41 28.20
CA LEU A 479 -0.44 -27.94 29.03
C LEU A 479 -0.57 -27.65 30.53
N PRO A 480 -0.99 -26.44 30.98
CA PRO A 480 -1.07 -26.13 32.41
C PRO A 480 -2.08 -27.01 33.17
N ASP A 481 -3.21 -27.32 32.54
CA ASP A 481 -4.32 -28.04 33.18
C ASP A 481 -4.34 -29.54 32.82
N TYR A 482 -3.86 -29.91 31.62
CA TYR A 482 -3.99 -31.24 31.01
C TYR A 482 -2.70 -31.71 30.30
N PRO A 483 -1.56 -31.83 31.00
CA PRO A 483 -0.29 -32.18 30.38
C PRO A 483 -0.32 -33.59 29.75
N SER A 484 -0.86 -34.57 30.48
CA SER A 484 -0.89 -35.98 30.02
C SER A 484 -1.76 -36.14 28.78
N GLU A 485 -2.94 -35.52 28.77
CA GLU A 485 -3.88 -35.59 27.67
C GLU A 485 -3.37 -34.80 26.46
N THR A 486 -2.72 -33.66 26.68
CA THR A 486 -2.06 -32.89 25.60
C THR A 486 -1.03 -33.76 24.88
N HIS A 487 -0.17 -34.46 25.63
CA HIS A 487 0.80 -35.40 25.07
C HIS A 487 0.13 -36.52 24.29
N GLN A 488 -0.97 -37.08 24.80
CA GLN A 488 -1.71 -38.11 24.10
C GLN A 488 -2.30 -37.62 22.77
N ILE A 489 -2.78 -36.38 22.70
CA ILE A 489 -3.34 -35.80 21.46
C ILE A 489 -2.23 -35.59 20.42
N PHE A 490 -1.05 -35.11 20.83
CA PHE A 490 0.14 -35.04 19.97
C PHE A 490 0.46 -36.41 19.36
N ILE A 491 0.50 -37.45 20.20
CA ILE A 491 0.76 -38.83 19.76
C ILE A 491 -0.29 -39.28 18.74
N THR A 492 -1.58 -39.12 19.06
CA THR A 492 -2.68 -39.49 18.15
C THR A 492 -2.57 -38.77 16.81
N HIS A 493 -2.36 -37.45 16.80
CA HIS A 493 -2.25 -36.68 15.57
C HIS A 493 -1.07 -37.14 14.69
N MET A 494 0.09 -37.37 15.31
CA MET A 494 1.27 -37.84 14.59
C MET A 494 1.08 -39.28 14.06
N GLN A 495 0.39 -40.16 14.78
CA GLN A 495 0.04 -41.51 14.32
C GLN A 495 -0.90 -41.45 13.09
N ASP A 496 -1.92 -40.61 13.13
CA ASP A 496 -2.85 -40.41 12.01
C ASP A 496 -2.11 -39.93 10.75
N LEU A 497 -1.23 -38.94 10.89
CA LEU A 497 -0.39 -38.45 9.79
C LEU A 497 0.55 -39.54 9.26
N ALA A 498 1.18 -40.31 10.14
CA ALA A 498 2.11 -41.39 9.75
C ALA A 498 1.40 -42.51 8.99
N GLN A 499 0.15 -42.81 9.32
CA GLN A 499 -0.64 -43.83 8.63
C GLN A 499 -0.88 -43.45 7.16
N VAL A 500 -1.23 -42.20 6.89
CA VAL A 500 -1.55 -41.71 5.54
C VAL A 500 -0.35 -41.22 4.74
N ALA A 501 0.81 -41.01 5.38
CA ALA A 501 2.01 -40.51 4.73
C ALA A 501 2.57 -41.46 3.67
N ARG A 502 2.86 -40.92 2.47
CA ARG A 502 3.33 -41.69 1.30
C ARG A 502 4.63 -41.19 0.70
N ASP A 503 5.00 -39.94 0.96
CA ASP A 503 6.16 -39.29 0.36
C ASP A 503 7.06 -38.63 1.39
N ARG A 504 8.23 -38.20 0.91
CA ARG A 504 9.27 -37.58 1.74
C ARG A 504 8.87 -36.21 2.30
N LYS A 505 7.97 -35.48 1.64
CA LYS A 505 7.47 -34.19 2.13
C LYS A 505 6.58 -34.40 3.36
N MET A 506 5.68 -35.39 3.31
CA MET A 506 4.84 -35.79 4.45
C MET A 506 5.68 -36.29 5.63
N TYR A 507 6.73 -37.09 5.38
CA TYR A 507 7.65 -37.53 6.44
C TYR A 507 8.37 -36.35 7.12
N LYS A 508 8.83 -35.37 6.34
CA LYS A 508 9.43 -34.14 6.89
C LYS A 508 8.46 -33.36 7.76
N ASN A 509 7.19 -33.23 7.33
CA ASN A 509 6.15 -32.57 8.14
C ASN A 509 5.96 -33.26 9.50
N ILE A 510 5.87 -34.59 9.52
CA ILE A 510 5.78 -35.36 10.78
C ILE A 510 7.01 -35.11 11.66
N CYS A 511 8.20 -35.09 11.07
CA CYS A 511 9.43 -34.81 11.81
C CYS A 511 9.46 -33.40 12.41
N GLN A 512 8.92 -32.40 11.71
CA GLN A 512 8.76 -31.04 12.24
C GLN A 512 7.81 -31.01 13.43
N ILE A 513 6.68 -31.74 13.36
CA ILE A 513 5.75 -31.86 14.48
C ILE A 513 6.40 -32.56 15.68
N ILE A 514 7.20 -33.61 15.44
CA ILE A 514 7.98 -34.26 16.51
C ILE A 514 8.96 -33.28 17.16
N GLN A 515 9.62 -32.42 16.38
CA GLN A 515 10.51 -31.38 16.93
C GLN A 515 9.74 -30.38 17.80
N THR A 516 8.55 -29.94 17.37
CA THR A 516 7.68 -29.12 18.22
C THR A 516 7.31 -29.86 19.51
N TYR A 517 6.96 -31.14 19.40
CA TYR A 517 6.63 -31.98 20.56
C TYR A 517 7.82 -32.20 21.50
N GLN A 518 9.06 -32.25 21.01
CA GLN A 518 10.28 -32.36 21.85
C GLN A 518 10.47 -31.15 22.77
N LEU A 519 10.03 -29.96 22.36
CA LEU A 519 10.15 -28.74 23.16
C LEU A 519 9.19 -28.73 24.35
N VAL A 520 8.09 -29.47 24.27
CA VAL A 520 6.97 -29.38 25.22
C VAL A 520 6.68 -30.69 25.95
N GLY A 521 7.13 -31.83 25.41
CA GLY A 521 6.92 -33.17 25.94
C GLY A 521 8.09 -33.68 26.77
N ASP A 522 7.81 -34.64 27.65
CA ASP A 522 8.85 -35.38 28.36
C ASP A 522 9.78 -36.07 27.33
N GLU A 523 11.09 -35.79 27.44
CA GLU A 523 12.14 -36.35 26.57
C GLU A 523 12.05 -37.88 26.48
N LYS A 524 11.63 -38.54 27.56
CA LYS A 524 11.39 -39.98 27.59
C LYS A 524 10.22 -40.39 26.71
N LEU A 525 9.07 -39.72 26.84
CA LEU A 525 7.88 -40.00 26.02
C LEU A 525 8.15 -39.77 24.53
N VAL A 526 8.89 -38.72 24.20
CA VAL A 526 9.22 -38.44 22.79
C VAL A 526 10.16 -39.50 22.22
N ARG A 527 11.16 -39.94 23.00
CA ARG A 527 12.06 -41.04 22.59
C ARG A 527 11.30 -42.36 22.38
N GLU A 528 10.43 -42.72 23.33
CA GLU A 528 9.59 -43.91 23.22
C GLU A 528 8.71 -43.87 21.97
N PHE A 529 8.11 -42.71 21.68
CA PHE A 529 7.30 -42.52 20.48
C PHE A 529 8.10 -42.64 19.17
N ILE A 530 9.30 -42.05 19.10
CA ILE A 530 10.18 -42.16 17.93
C ILE A 530 10.55 -43.63 17.69
N GLU A 531 10.88 -44.39 18.74
CA GLU A 531 11.17 -45.82 18.61
C GLU A 531 9.95 -46.63 18.18
N GLN A 532 8.76 -46.31 18.69
CA GLN A 532 7.49 -46.92 18.24
C GLN A 532 7.26 -46.68 16.73
N LEU A 533 7.49 -45.46 16.23
CA LEU A 533 7.37 -45.14 14.80
C LEU A 533 8.38 -45.92 13.96
N LYS A 534 9.63 -46.03 14.40
CA LYS A 534 10.67 -46.83 13.71
C LYS A 534 10.30 -48.31 13.61
N GLN A 535 9.75 -48.89 14.68
CA GLN A 535 9.32 -50.28 14.71
C GLN A 535 8.10 -50.50 13.80
N THR A 536 7.10 -49.62 13.89
CA THR A 536 5.85 -49.73 13.13
C THR A 536 6.08 -49.57 11.62
N TYR A 537 6.93 -48.62 11.23
CA TYR A 537 7.20 -48.29 9.83
C TYR A 537 8.58 -48.75 9.34
N HIS A 538 9.07 -49.89 9.85
CA HIS A 538 10.38 -50.47 9.47
C HIS A 538 10.56 -50.69 7.96
N ASN A 539 9.47 -50.88 7.21
CA ASN A 539 9.46 -51.05 5.76
C ASN A 539 9.46 -49.74 4.95
N ARG A 540 9.64 -48.57 5.60
CA ARG A 540 9.67 -47.25 4.93
C ARG A 540 11.04 -46.58 5.11
N PRO A 541 12.08 -46.95 4.31
CA PRO A 541 13.45 -46.45 4.49
C PRO A 541 13.56 -44.91 4.49
N ALA A 542 12.85 -44.24 3.57
CA ALA A 542 12.85 -42.78 3.50
C ALA A 542 12.27 -42.10 4.75
N PHE A 543 11.32 -42.75 5.44
CA PHE A 543 10.78 -42.23 6.70
C PHE A 543 11.78 -42.42 7.85
N LEU A 544 12.41 -43.60 7.93
CA LEU A 544 13.46 -43.89 8.90
C LEU A 544 14.64 -42.91 8.78
N ASP A 545 15.02 -42.53 7.55
CA ASP A 545 16.07 -41.56 7.30
C ASP A 545 15.74 -40.16 7.81
N GLU A 546 14.48 -39.71 7.70
CA GLU A 546 14.06 -38.43 8.28
C GLU A 546 14.01 -38.50 9.81
N LEU A 547 13.47 -39.59 10.40
CA LEU A 547 13.43 -39.78 11.86
C LEU A 547 14.83 -39.80 12.51
N ARG A 548 15.85 -40.34 11.82
CA ARG A 548 17.24 -40.34 12.31
C ARG A 548 17.86 -38.96 12.42
N LYS A 549 17.34 -37.95 11.70
CA LYS A 549 17.86 -36.59 11.75
C LYS A 549 17.41 -35.81 12.98
N ILE A 550 16.34 -36.25 13.63
CA ILE A 550 15.74 -35.56 14.78
C ILE A 550 16.64 -35.63 16.04
N GLY A 551 17.42 -36.70 16.20
CA GLY A 551 18.27 -36.92 17.39
C GLY A 551 19.72 -36.43 17.27
N LYS A 552 20.02 -35.49 16.36
CA LYS A 552 21.40 -35.02 16.07
C LYS A 552 21.65 -33.52 16.34
N GLN A 553 20.79 -32.85 17.11
CA GLN A 553 21.03 -31.49 17.57
C GLN A 553 21.35 -31.47 19.05
#